data_AF-A0AAN8SSA1-F1
#
_entry.id   AF-A0AAN8SSA1-F1
#
_cell.length_a   1.000
_cell.length_b   1.000
_cell.length_c   1.000
_cell.angle_alpha   90.00
_cell.angle_beta   90.00
_cell.angle_gamma   90.00
#
_symmetry.space_group_name_H-M   'P 1'
#
loop_
_entity.id
_entity.type
_entity.pdbx_description
1 polymer ?
#
loop_
_entity_poly.entity_id
_entity_poly.type
_entity_poly.pdbx_seq_one_letter_code
_entity_poly.pdbx_strand_id
1 'polypeptide(L)'
;MATYTFEHRHRQYLEDVIESQGFYVTNNYGREIPCGIVKIDEKSVIFEKAKKAAVFAVNKYNEKMEHSSKLGILKIINLNFEPAAGAIYYMTLSALEISSGNIFHYQAKIWEKINTSYKVDIFQLAPYVPRISEYQNFSIKVNNLQDWMDENYLYYKCCCRYKRLVSVVVIRDEEIGFINFNKKSAAMEFFESKNGKQMPNSYQIYSLEI
;
A
#
# COMPACT_ATOMS: atom_id res chain seq x y z
N MET A 1 15.16 -38.10 -8.68
CA MET A 1 14.92 -37.09 -7.63
C MET A 1 14.19 -35.92 -8.27
N ALA A 2 12.91 -35.75 -7.97
CA ALA A 2 12.17 -34.57 -8.44
C ALA A 2 12.71 -33.35 -7.70
N THR A 3 13.47 -32.50 -8.39
CA THR A 3 13.83 -31.18 -7.89
C THR A 3 12.57 -30.34 -7.86
N TYR A 4 11.97 -30.21 -6.67
CA TYR A 4 10.88 -29.28 -6.44
C TYR A 4 11.41 -27.86 -6.62
N THR A 5 11.19 -27.28 -7.79
CA THR A 5 11.32 -25.84 -7.98
C THR A 5 10.19 -25.19 -7.18
N PHE A 6 10.43 -24.90 -5.90
CA PHE A 6 9.68 -23.86 -5.19
C PHE A 6 10.15 -22.52 -5.76
N GLU A 7 9.62 -22.24 -6.96
CA GLU A 7 9.99 -21.18 -7.89
C GLU A 7 9.83 -19.79 -7.24
N HIS A 8 10.81 -18.92 -7.45
CA HIS A 8 10.91 -17.51 -7.05
C HIS A 8 9.61 -16.74 -6.72
N ARG A 9 8.53 -16.98 -7.48
CA ARG A 9 7.18 -16.40 -7.29
C ARG A 9 6.63 -16.62 -5.88
N HIS A 10 6.77 -17.81 -5.32
CA HIS A 10 6.29 -18.12 -3.97
C HIS A 10 7.03 -17.30 -2.90
N ARG A 11 8.35 -17.19 -3.03
CA ARG A 11 9.17 -16.38 -2.11
C ARG A 11 8.77 -14.91 -2.16
N GLN A 12 8.62 -14.35 -3.36
CA GLN A 12 8.21 -12.95 -3.53
C GLN A 12 6.83 -12.68 -2.93
N TYR A 13 5.89 -13.62 -3.11
CA TYR A 13 4.57 -13.57 -2.49
C TYR A 13 4.64 -13.60 -0.96
N LEU A 14 5.42 -14.51 -0.37
CA LEU A 14 5.57 -14.59 1.08
C LEU A 14 6.22 -13.32 1.66
N GLU A 15 7.25 -12.81 1.01
CA GLU A 15 7.88 -11.54 1.41
C GLU A 15 6.86 -10.37 1.36
N ASP A 16 6.01 -10.31 0.33
CA ASP A 16 4.91 -9.32 0.28
C ASP A 16 3.97 -9.45 1.48
N VAL A 17 3.45 -10.66 1.72
CA VAL A 17 2.49 -10.90 2.79
C VAL A 17 3.07 -10.58 4.16
N ILE A 18 4.32 -10.97 4.42
CA ILE A 18 4.98 -10.76 5.71
C ILE A 18 5.26 -9.27 5.94
N GLU A 19 5.87 -8.58 4.97
CA GLU A 19 6.28 -7.18 5.13
C GLU A 19 5.10 -6.22 5.11
N SER A 20 4.02 -6.53 4.38
CA SER A 20 2.86 -5.64 4.25
C SER A 20 1.66 -6.05 5.09
N GLN A 21 1.70 -7.19 5.80
CA GLN A 21 0.54 -7.80 6.46
C GLN A 21 -0.68 -7.99 5.53
N GLY A 22 -0.43 -8.20 4.23
CA GLY A 22 -1.48 -8.34 3.21
C GLY A 22 -2.00 -7.03 2.60
N PHE A 23 -1.62 -5.85 3.09
CA PHE A 23 -2.00 -4.55 2.46
C PHE A 23 -1.38 -4.32 1.08
N TYR A 24 -0.32 -5.04 0.75
CA TYR A 24 0.37 -4.96 -0.52
C TYR A 24 0.82 -6.34 -0.98
N VAL A 25 0.21 -6.83 -2.07
CA VAL A 25 0.60 -8.07 -2.74
C VAL A 25 0.64 -7.79 -4.22
N THR A 26 1.74 -8.15 -4.88
CA THR A 26 1.99 -7.75 -6.28
C THR A 26 1.38 -8.68 -7.32
N ASN A 27 1.07 -9.91 -6.94
CA ASN A 27 0.71 -10.97 -7.89
C ASN A 27 -0.54 -11.73 -7.45
N ASN A 28 -1.00 -12.62 -8.34
CA ASN A 28 -2.18 -13.46 -8.11
C ASN A 28 -1.82 -14.83 -7.54
N TYR A 29 -0.61 -15.03 -7.00
CA TYR A 29 -0.13 -16.34 -6.52
C TYR A 29 -1.03 -16.90 -5.41
N GLY A 30 -1.68 -16.05 -4.62
CA GLY A 30 -2.67 -16.48 -3.63
C GLY A 30 -3.88 -17.25 -4.20
N ARG A 31 -4.12 -17.25 -5.52
CA ARG A 31 -5.15 -18.11 -6.14
C ARG A 31 -4.74 -19.57 -6.18
N GLU A 32 -3.44 -19.83 -6.21
CA GLU A 32 -2.84 -21.16 -6.24
C GLU A 32 -2.70 -21.75 -4.83
N ILE A 33 -2.80 -20.92 -3.79
CA ILE A 33 -2.70 -21.31 -2.38
C ILE A 33 -4.10 -21.30 -1.74
N PRO A 34 -4.52 -22.37 -1.04
CA PRO A 34 -5.71 -22.32 -0.19
C PRO A 34 -5.63 -21.18 0.84
N CYS A 35 -6.63 -20.31 0.86
CA CYS A 35 -6.67 -19.12 1.72
C CYS A 35 -5.52 -18.12 1.48
N GLY A 36 -4.96 -18.07 0.27
CA GLY A 36 -3.96 -17.08 -0.09
C GLY A 36 -4.54 -15.67 -0.31
N ILE A 37 -3.67 -14.67 -0.17
CA ILE A 37 -4.01 -13.26 -0.45
C ILE A 37 -3.77 -12.98 -1.94
N VAL A 38 -4.74 -12.37 -2.60
CA VAL A 38 -4.67 -12.07 -4.03
C VAL A 38 -4.93 -10.60 -4.29
N LYS A 39 -4.20 -10.03 -5.24
CA LYS A 39 -4.51 -8.71 -5.78
C LYS A 39 -5.83 -8.77 -6.56
N ILE A 40 -6.66 -7.74 -6.40
CA ILE A 40 -7.96 -7.66 -7.06
C ILE A 40 -7.98 -6.49 -8.03
N ASP A 41 -8.43 -6.77 -9.26
CA ASP A 41 -8.63 -5.76 -10.29
C ASP A 41 -9.92 -4.96 -10.08
N GLU A 42 -9.91 -3.69 -10.47
CA GLU A 42 -11.03 -2.75 -10.35
C GLU A 42 -12.31 -3.24 -11.07
N LYS A 43 -12.16 -4.08 -12.12
CA LYS A 43 -13.29 -4.59 -12.92
C LYS A 43 -13.97 -5.83 -12.33
N SER A 44 -13.48 -6.35 -11.21
CA SER A 44 -14.00 -7.58 -10.63
C SER A 44 -15.29 -7.37 -9.83
N VAL A 45 -16.13 -8.40 -9.76
CA VAL A 45 -17.34 -8.40 -8.90
C VAL A 45 -16.96 -8.24 -7.42
N ILE A 46 -15.79 -8.71 -7.03
CA ILE A 46 -15.24 -8.58 -5.67
C ILE A 46 -14.97 -7.10 -5.35
N PHE A 47 -14.52 -6.32 -6.33
CA PHE A 47 -14.26 -4.89 -6.16
C PHE A 47 -15.54 -4.12 -5.79
N GLU A 48 -16.68 -4.45 -6.40
CA GLU A 48 -17.97 -3.83 -6.06
C GLU A 48 -18.43 -4.16 -4.62
N LYS A 49 -18.14 -5.36 -4.13
CA LYS A 49 -18.36 -5.70 -2.71
C LYS A 49 -17.40 -4.93 -1.80
N ALA A 50 -16.14 -4.82 -2.18
CA ALA A 50 -15.13 -4.08 -1.44
C ALA A 50 -15.47 -2.59 -1.33
N LYS A 51 -16.09 -1.97 -2.36
CA LYS A 51 -16.62 -0.59 -2.26
C LYS A 51 -17.62 -0.44 -1.13
N LYS A 52 -18.58 -1.36 -1.00
CA LYS A 52 -19.57 -1.35 0.09
C LYS A 52 -18.88 -1.51 1.46
N ALA A 53 -17.90 -2.40 1.55
CA ALA A 53 -17.10 -2.59 2.75
C ALA A 53 -16.31 -1.31 3.12
N ALA A 54 -15.70 -0.64 2.13
CA ALA A 54 -14.95 0.61 2.35
C ALA A 54 -15.86 1.72 2.90
N VAL A 55 -17.04 1.92 2.30
CA VAL A 55 -18.04 2.87 2.79
C VAL A 55 -18.44 2.56 4.22
N PHE A 56 -18.68 1.29 4.54
CA PHE A 56 -18.97 0.87 5.91
C PHE A 56 -17.84 1.22 6.88
N ALA A 57 -16.59 1.00 6.50
CA ALA A 57 -15.45 1.30 7.37
C ALA A 57 -15.29 2.79 7.64
N VAL A 58 -15.44 3.63 6.62
CA VAL A 58 -15.34 5.09 6.79
C VAL A 58 -16.50 5.63 7.62
N ASN A 59 -17.72 5.15 7.40
CA ASN A 59 -18.86 5.55 8.22
C ASN A 59 -18.64 5.18 9.69
N LYS A 60 -18.19 3.95 9.95
CA LYS A 60 -17.87 3.50 11.30
C LYS A 60 -16.73 4.29 11.95
N TYR A 61 -15.75 4.74 11.17
CA TYR A 61 -14.70 5.62 11.66
C TYR A 61 -15.23 7.02 12.01
N ASN A 62 -16.05 7.59 11.13
CA ASN A 62 -16.68 8.90 11.32
C ASN A 62 -17.62 8.92 12.54
N GLU A 63 -18.37 7.83 12.78
CA GLU A 63 -19.23 7.68 13.97
C GLU A 63 -18.44 7.73 15.27
N LYS A 64 -17.22 7.17 15.29
CA LYS A 64 -16.35 7.18 16.47
C LYS A 64 -15.72 8.55 16.73
N MET A 65 -15.69 9.41 15.74
CA MET A 65 -15.00 10.70 15.79
C MET A 65 -16.02 11.83 15.91
N GLU A 66 -16.63 11.97 17.09
CA GLU A 66 -17.71 12.95 17.37
C GLU A 66 -17.29 14.42 17.19
N HIS A 67 -15.99 14.73 17.31
CA HIS A 67 -15.46 16.10 17.24
C HIS A 67 -14.46 16.34 16.11
N SER A 68 -14.11 15.29 15.35
CA SER A 68 -13.17 15.42 14.24
C SER A 68 -13.92 15.54 12.92
N SER A 69 -13.16 15.81 11.88
CA SER A 69 -13.69 16.09 10.57
C SER A 69 -14.05 14.79 9.89
N LYS A 70 -15.25 14.73 9.34
CA LYS A 70 -15.71 13.54 8.64
C LYS A 70 -14.84 13.30 7.41
N LEU A 71 -14.52 12.03 7.17
CA LEU A 71 -13.80 11.58 5.99
C LEU A 71 -14.80 11.21 4.89
N GLY A 72 -14.52 11.64 3.66
CA GLY A 72 -15.20 11.21 2.44
C GLY A 72 -14.30 10.30 1.60
N ILE A 73 -14.81 9.17 1.12
CA ILE A 73 -14.03 8.30 0.23
C ILE A 73 -13.95 8.92 -1.16
N LEU A 74 -12.74 9.02 -1.72
CA LEU A 74 -12.52 9.40 -3.11
C LEU A 74 -12.34 8.16 -3.99
N LYS A 75 -11.35 7.32 -3.67
CA LYS A 75 -10.97 6.16 -4.50
C LYS A 75 -10.35 5.04 -3.66
N ILE A 76 -10.50 3.80 -4.11
CA ILE A 76 -9.69 2.66 -3.66
C ILE A 76 -8.43 2.62 -4.51
N ILE A 77 -7.26 2.80 -3.88
CA ILE A 77 -5.94 2.81 -4.55
C ILE A 77 -5.44 1.38 -4.75
N ASN A 78 -5.54 0.56 -3.70
CA ASN A 78 -5.14 -0.83 -3.73
C ASN A 78 -6.18 -1.70 -3.04
N LEU A 79 -6.41 -2.90 -3.56
CA LEU A 79 -7.29 -3.91 -2.98
C LEU A 79 -6.65 -5.28 -3.10
N ASN A 80 -6.42 -5.91 -1.95
CA ASN A 80 -6.14 -7.35 -1.87
C ASN A 80 -7.27 -8.06 -1.12
N PHE A 81 -7.43 -9.34 -1.43
CA PHE A 81 -8.51 -10.18 -0.96
C PHE A 81 -7.97 -11.50 -0.44
N GLU A 82 -8.54 -11.98 0.65
CA GLU A 82 -8.23 -13.27 1.25
C GLU A 82 -9.55 -14.03 1.52
N PRO A 83 -9.71 -15.25 0.96
CA PRO A 83 -10.81 -16.13 1.32
C PRO A 83 -10.72 -16.55 2.79
N ALA A 84 -11.81 -16.39 3.55
CA ALA A 84 -11.89 -16.80 4.95
C ALA A 84 -13.27 -17.38 5.25
N ALA A 85 -13.71 -17.39 6.52
CA ALA A 85 -15.14 -17.55 6.84
C ALA A 85 -15.92 -16.30 6.40
N GLY A 86 -16.08 -16.16 5.08
CA GLY A 86 -16.50 -14.96 4.37
C GLY A 86 -15.35 -14.44 3.50
N ALA A 87 -14.99 -13.16 3.67
CA ALA A 87 -13.92 -12.53 2.92
C ALA A 87 -13.19 -11.47 3.76
N ILE A 88 -11.86 -11.42 3.67
CA ILE A 88 -11.07 -10.33 4.25
C ILE A 88 -10.56 -9.45 3.12
N TYR A 89 -10.80 -8.16 3.25
CA TYR A 89 -10.33 -7.12 2.34
C TYR A 89 -9.21 -6.33 3.00
N TYR A 90 -8.09 -6.21 2.30
CA TYR A 90 -6.98 -5.33 2.64
C TYR A 90 -6.95 -4.20 1.63
N MET A 91 -7.34 -3.01 2.06
CA MET A 91 -7.52 -1.86 1.18
C MET A 91 -6.63 -0.70 1.57
N THR A 92 -6.15 -0.01 0.55
CA THR A 92 -5.61 1.34 0.66
C THR A 92 -6.61 2.29 0.00
N LEU A 93 -7.12 3.26 0.77
CA LEU A 93 -8.18 4.19 0.39
C LEU A 93 -7.61 5.60 0.31
N SER A 94 -7.99 6.36 -0.72
CA SER A 94 -7.86 7.80 -0.76
C SER A 94 -9.12 8.43 -0.16
N ALA A 95 -8.95 9.23 0.90
CA ALA A 95 -10.04 9.90 1.59
C ALA A 95 -9.79 11.40 1.70
N LEU A 96 -10.83 12.19 1.44
CA LEU A 96 -10.87 13.62 1.65
C LEU A 96 -11.29 13.91 3.09
N GLU A 97 -10.46 14.64 3.82
CA GLU A 97 -10.85 15.20 5.11
C GLU A 97 -11.60 16.51 4.89
N ILE A 98 -12.88 16.56 5.28
CA ILE A 98 -13.78 17.65 4.89
C ILE A 98 -13.39 19.00 5.51
N SER A 99 -12.77 19.04 6.70
CA SER A 99 -12.40 20.31 7.32
C SER A 99 -11.17 20.95 6.72
N SER A 100 -10.15 20.15 6.43
CA SER A 100 -8.86 20.60 5.96
C SER A 100 -8.83 20.68 4.44
N GLY A 101 -9.74 19.98 3.75
CA GLY A 101 -9.74 19.83 2.31
C GLY A 101 -8.57 18.97 1.81
N ASN A 102 -7.81 18.37 2.72
CA ASN A 102 -6.64 17.56 2.38
C ASN A 102 -7.05 16.13 2.05
N ILE A 103 -6.31 15.54 1.12
CA ILE A 103 -6.48 14.14 0.72
C ILE A 103 -5.42 13.33 1.44
N PHE A 104 -5.86 12.29 2.15
CA PHE A 104 -4.99 11.37 2.86
C PHE A 104 -5.24 9.93 2.43
N HIS A 105 -4.20 9.11 2.54
CA HIS A 105 -4.31 7.67 2.28
C HIS A 105 -4.52 6.92 3.60
N TYR A 106 -5.48 6.01 3.63
CA TYR A 106 -5.82 5.18 4.78
C TYR A 106 -5.70 3.70 4.42
N GLN A 107 -5.32 2.88 5.37
CA GLN A 107 -5.34 1.43 5.26
C GLN A 107 -6.48 0.85 6.09
N ALA A 108 -7.25 -0.03 5.47
CA ALA A 108 -8.40 -0.67 6.08
C ALA A 108 -8.33 -2.19 5.90
N LYS A 109 -8.37 -2.93 7.01
CA LYS A 109 -8.59 -4.37 7.04
C LYS A 109 -10.03 -4.64 7.47
N ILE A 110 -10.82 -5.23 6.58
CA ILE A 110 -12.25 -5.44 6.80
C ILE A 110 -12.60 -6.90 6.56
N TRP A 111 -13.30 -7.51 7.50
CA TRP A 111 -13.82 -8.86 7.38
C TRP A 111 -15.32 -8.83 7.11
N GLU A 112 -15.72 -9.24 5.91
CA GLU A 112 -17.10 -9.62 5.56
C GLU A 112 -17.35 -11.04 6.06
N LYS A 113 -18.25 -11.20 7.03
CA LYS A 113 -18.60 -12.53 7.54
C LYS A 113 -19.76 -13.11 6.74
N ILE A 114 -19.85 -14.43 6.69
CA ILE A 114 -20.96 -15.13 5.99
C ILE A 114 -22.32 -14.82 6.64
N ASN A 115 -22.34 -14.69 7.97
CA ASN A 115 -23.57 -14.67 8.76
C ASN A 115 -23.90 -13.28 9.32
N THR A 116 -22.96 -12.34 9.25
CA THR A 116 -23.13 -10.97 9.77
C THR A 116 -22.62 -9.98 8.73
N SER A 117 -22.94 -8.71 8.91
CA SER A 117 -22.34 -7.64 8.10
C SER A 117 -20.82 -7.53 8.33
N TYR A 118 -20.24 -6.45 7.81
CA TYR A 118 -18.81 -6.16 7.88
C TYR A 118 -18.32 -5.91 9.31
N LYS A 119 -17.08 -6.37 9.57
CA LYS A 119 -16.30 -6.02 10.77
C LYS A 119 -15.02 -5.32 10.31
N VAL A 120 -14.81 -4.10 10.81
CA VAL A 120 -13.55 -3.37 10.62
C VAL A 120 -12.57 -3.83 11.69
N ASP A 121 -11.46 -4.44 11.26
CA ASP A 121 -10.38 -4.86 12.15
C ASP A 121 -9.30 -3.79 12.27
N ILE A 122 -8.91 -3.17 11.14
CA ILE A 122 -7.94 -2.08 11.09
C ILE A 122 -8.54 -0.95 10.25
N PHE A 123 -8.43 0.28 10.74
CA PHE A 123 -8.66 1.48 9.94
C PHE A 123 -7.75 2.58 10.49
N GLN A 124 -6.69 2.90 9.75
CA GLN A 124 -5.66 3.85 10.18
C GLN A 124 -5.03 4.56 8.99
N LEU A 125 -4.32 5.66 9.26
CA LEU A 125 -3.56 6.35 8.23
C LEU A 125 -2.51 5.41 7.60
N ALA A 126 -2.34 5.47 6.28
CA ALA A 126 -1.34 4.67 5.60
C ALA A 126 0.07 5.07 6.08
N PRO A 127 1.00 4.11 6.20
CA PRO A 127 2.23 4.32 6.94
C PRO A 127 3.27 5.19 6.21
N TYR A 128 3.04 5.49 4.93
CA TYR A 128 3.84 6.43 4.14
C TYR A 128 3.29 7.87 4.17
N VAL A 129 2.13 8.11 4.78
CA VAL A 129 1.59 9.48 4.90
C VAL A 129 2.33 10.17 6.05
N PRO A 130 2.96 11.34 5.80
CA PRO A 130 3.76 12.01 6.82
C PRO A 130 2.90 12.46 7.99
N ARG A 131 3.40 12.25 9.21
CA ARG A 131 2.89 12.95 10.38
C ARG A 131 3.54 14.33 10.43
N ILE A 132 2.79 15.38 10.78
CA ILE A 132 3.28 16.78 10.79
C ILE A 132 4.59 16.94 11.61
N SER A 133 4.79 16.11 12.64
CA SER A 133 6.00 16.08 13.47
C SER A 133 7.23 15.43 12.83
N GLU A 134 7.10 14.81 11.65
CA GLU A 134 8.14 13.98 11.04
C GLU A 134 8.74 14.60 9.78
N TYR A 135 8.32 15.80 9.36
CA TYR A 135 8.97 16.52 8.26
C TYR A 135 10.47 16.67 8.54
N GLN A 136 11.29 15.94 7.78
CA GLN A 136 12.74 15.95 7.88
C GLN A 136 13.38 16.18 6.52
N ASN A 137 14.60 16.73 6.60
CA ASN A 137 15.29 17.42 5.52
C ASN A 137 16.01 16.50 4.51
N PHE A 138 15.81 15.18 4.58
CA PHE A 138 16.50 14.21 3.71
C PHE A 138 15.51 13.51 2.79
N SER A 139 15.23 14.16 1.66
CA SER A 139 14.38 13.64 0.60
C SER A 139 15.23 13.03 -0.50
N ILE A 140 14.82 11.88 -1.01
CA ILE A 140 15.34 11.33 -2.25
C ILE A 140 14.25 11.45 -3.30
N LYS A 141 14.58 12.13 -4.38
CA LYS A 141 13.73 12.19 -5.56
C LYS A 141 14.02 10.98 -6.45
N VAL A 142 12.97 10.29 -6.85
CA VAL A 142 12.97 9.18 -7.80
C VAL A 142 12.34 9.67 -9.09
N ASN A 143 13.14 9.78 -10.15
CA ASN A 143 12.63 10.20 -11.46
C ASN A 143 12.21 9.00 -12.31
N ASN A 144 11.36 9.25 -13.31
CA ASN A 144 10.90 8.27 -14.31
C ASN A 144 10.21 7.04 -13.69
N LEU A 145 9.34 7.28 -12.70
CA LEU A 145 8.53 6.22 -12.10
C LEU A 145 7.58 5.62 -13.13
N GLN A 146 7.44 4.31 -13.11
CA GLN A 146 6.43 3.62 -13.91
C GLN A 146 5.03 3.87 -13.32
N ASP A 147 3.99 3.90 -14.17
CA ASP A 147 2.59 4.13 -13.76
C ASP A 147 2.08 3.24 -12.62
N TRP A 148 2.59 2.00 -12.56
CA TRP A 148 2.23 1.01 -11.56
C TRP A 148 2.99 1.17 -10.23
N MET A 149 4.05 1.99 -10.19
CA MET A 149 4.87 2.24 -9.00
C MET A 149 4.23 3.33 -8.14
N ASP A 150 3.31 2.92 -7.27
CA ASP A 150 2.63 3.79 -6.32
C ASP A 150 3.39 3.92 -4.98
N GLU A 151 2.83 4.69 -4.05
CA GLU A 151 3.37 4.86 -2.70
C GLU A 151 3.48 3.52 -1.97
N ASN A 152 2.54 2.59 -2.18
CA ASN A 152 2.60 1.26 -1.56
C ASN A 152 3.81 0.47 -2.07
N TYR A 153 4.07 0.48 -3.38
CA TYR A 153 5.23 -0.18 -3.96
C TYR A 153 6.54 0.39 -3.39
N LEU A 154 6.70 1.71 -3.42
CA LEU A 154 7.90 2.35 -2.90
C LEU A 154 8.07 2.06 -1.41
N TYR A 155 7.00 2.15 -0.61
CA TYR A 155 7.03 1.87 0.82
C TYR A 155 7.36 0.39 1.13
N TYR A 156 6.57 -0.55 0.61
CA TYR A 156 6.66 -1.97 0.98
C TYR A 156 7.72 -2.76 0.21
N LYS A 157 8.06 -2.40 -1.03
CA LYS A 157 9.07 -3.14 -1.83
C LYS A 157 10.42 -2.46 -1.88
N CYS A 158 10.46 -1.14 -1.99
CA CYS A 158 11.74 -0.44 -2.07
C CYS A 158 12.31 -0.14 -0.68
N CYS A 159 11.44 0.23 0.26
CA CYS A 159 11.84 0.80 1.54
C CYS A 159 11.66 -0.11 2.77
N CYS A 160 11.01 -1.28 2.67
CA CYS A 160 10.73 -2.15 3.84
C CYS A 160 11.97 -2.51 4.67
N ARG A 161 13.12 -2.69 4.02
CA ARG A 161 14.40 -3.00 4.67
C ARG A 161 15.05 -1.78 5.34
N TYR A 162 14.68 -0.58 4.91
CA TYR A 162 15.17 0.69 5.41
C TYR A 162 14.20 1.19 6.47
N LYS A 163 14.34 0.67 7.71
CA LYS A 163 13.43 0.87 8.88
C LYS A 163 13.29 2.32 9.40
N ARG A 164 13.60 3.32 8.58
CA ARG A 164 13.81 4.72 8.95
C ARG A 164 13.17 5.68 7.94
N LEU A 165 12.08 5.23 7.33
CA LEU A 165 11.27 5.99 6.41
C LEU A 165 10.26 6.85 7.17
N VAL A 166 10.08 8.09 6.72
CA VAL A 166 9.10 9.05 7.23
C VAL A 166 7.86 9.03 6.35
N SER A 167 8.05 9.23 5.04
CA SER A 167 6.93 9.33 4.12
C SER A 167 7.34 9.04 2.68
N VAL A 168 6.34 8.73 1.87
CA VAL A 168 6.47 8.58 0.43
C VAL A 168 5.36 9.38 -0.23
N VAL A 169 5.72 10.15 -1.25
CA VAL A 169 4.78 10.92 -2.07
C VAL A 169 5.06 10.61 -3.53
N VAL A 170 4.04 10.25 -4.31
CA VAL A 170 4.17 10.05 -5.76
C VAL A 170 3.36 11.13 -6.48
N ILE A 171 4.02 11.87 -7.36
CA ILE A 171 3.41 12.86 -8.24
C ILE A 171 3.31 12.23 -9.62
N ARG A 172 2.11 11.74 -9.95
CA ARG A 172 1.87 10.98 -11.18
C ARG A 172 2.04 11.81 -12.45
N ASP A 173 1.65 13.09 -12.41
CA ASP A 173 1.72 13.97 -13.58
C ASP A 173 3.15 14.22 -14.06
N GLU A 174 4.13 14.10 -13.17
CA GLU A 174 5.55 14.30 -13.48
C GLU A 174 6.35 13.00 -13.45
N GLU A 175 5.71 11.85 -13.19
CA GLU A 175 6.38 10.55 -13.01
C GLU A 175 7.51 10.61 -11.95
N ILE A 176 7.30 11.39 -10.89
CA ILE A 176 8.30 11.62 -9.83
C ILE A 176 7.78 11.09 -8.50
N GLY A 177 8.67 10.51 -7.70
CA GLY A 177 8.42 10.16 -6.30
C GLY A 177 9.41 10.82 -5.36
N PHE A 178 8.95 11.15 -4.16
CA PHE A 178 9.77 11.65 -3.07
C PHE A 178 9.73 10.66 -1.92
N ILE A 179 10.90 10.23 -1.47
CA ILE A 179 11.08 9.32 -0.35
C ILE A 179 11.80 10.07 0.76
N ASN A 180 11.11 10.32 1.86
CA ASN A 180 11.64 11.10 2.98
C ASN A 180 12.12 10.17 4.08
N PHE A 181 13.35 10.38 4.55
CA PHE A 181 13.98 9.57 5.57
C PHE A 181 14.20 10.34 6.86
N ASN A 182 14.19 9.63 7.99
CA ASN A 182 14.47 10.23 9.29
C ASN A 182 15.97 10.43 9.57
N LYS A 183 16.84 9.94 8.68
CA LYS A 183 18.30 10.03 8.81
C LYS A 183 18.96 10.06 7.43
N LYS A 184 19.95 10.95 7.29
CA LYS A 184 20.80 11.02 6.10
C LYS A 184 21.47 9.68 5.75
N SER A 185 21.92 8.91 6.76
CA SER A 185 22.58 7.62 6.50
C SER A 185 21.66 6.60 5.84
N ALA A 186 20.37 6.56 6.23
CA ALA A 186 19.39 5.68 5.60
C ALA A 186 19.08 6.12 4.16
N ALA A 187 19.01 7.42 3.92
CA ALA A 187 18.87 7.98 2.57
C ALA A 187 20.07 7.59 1.69
N MET A 188 21.30 7.81 2.16
CA MET A 188 22.51 7.43 1.41
C MET A 188 22.58 5.93 1.13
N GLU A 189 22.23 5.08 2.10
CA GLU A 189 22.20 3.62 1.91
C GLU A 189 21.16 3.20 0.85
N PHE A 190 19.99 3.85 0.83
CA PHE A 190 18.99 3.64 -0.20
C PHE A 190 19.52 4.10 -1.57
N PHE A 191 20.12 5.29 -1.64
CA PHE A 191 20.68 5.85 -2.86
C PHE A 191 21.74 4.94 -3.45
N GLU A 192 22.76 4.56 -2.67
CA GLU A 192 23.85 3.68 -3.12
C GLU A 192 23.35 2.30 -3.54
N SER A 193 22.33 1.78 -2.84
CA SER A 193 21.77 0.47 -3.15
C SER A 193 20.89 0.47 -4.39
N LYS A 194 20.16 1.55 -4.69
CA LYS A 194 19.12 1.54 -5.72
C LYS A 194 19.50 2.32 -6.97
N ASN A 195 20.32 3.36 -6.86
CA ASN A 195 20.66 4.20 -8.00
C ASN A 195 21.31 3.38 -9.12
N GLY A 196 20.85 3.56 -10.35
CA GLY A 196 21.33 2.82 -11.51
C GLY A 196 20.88 1.35 -11.61
N LYS A 197 20.13 0.81 -10.64
CA LYS A 197 19.55 -0.54 -10.76
C LYS A 197 18.36 -0.52 -11.71
N GLN A 198 18.16 -1.61 -12.44
CA GLN A 198 17.00 -1.80 -13.30
C GLN A 198 15.70 -1.87 -12.48
N MET A 199 14.68 -1.14 -12.92
CA MET A 199 13.33 -1.22 -12.35
C MET A 199 12.68 -2.57 -12.74
N PRO A 200 11.87 -3.18 -11.85
CA PRO A 200 11.17 -4.41 -12.20
C PRO A 200 10.27 -4.24 -13.42
N ASN A 201 10.18 -5.28 -14.26
CA ASN A 201 9.31 -5.31 -15.44
C ASN A 201 9.52 -4.14 -16.42
N SER A 202 10.69 -3.50 -16.39
CA SER A 202 11.04 -2.38 -17.25
C SER A 202 12.52 -2.45 -17.65
N TYR A 203 12.87 -1.82 -18.78
CA TYR A 203 14.27 -1.61 -19.17
C TYR A 203 14.86 -0.32 -18.57
N GLN A 204 14.04 0.46 -17.87
CA GLN A 204 14.48 1.68 -17.21
C GLN A 204 15.25 1.38 -15.92
N ILE A 205 16.12 2.31 -15.54
CA ILE A 205 16.89 2.27 -14.30
C ILE A 205 16.37 3.31 -13.32
N TYR A 206 16.51 3.05 -12.02
CA TYR A 206 16.26 4.07 -10.99
C TYR A 206 17.24 5.23 -11.17
N SER A 207 16.69 6.41 -11.45
CA SER A 207 17.42 7.68 -11.43
C SER A 207 17.09 8.40 -10.13
N LEU A 208 18.05 8.44 -9.20
CA LEU A 208 17.87 9.02 -7.87
C LEU A 208 18.61 10.35 -7.76
N GLU A 209 18.01 11.33 -7.09
CA GLU A 209 18.59 12.64 -6.75
C GLU A 209 18.40 12.91 -5.25
N ILE A 210 19.38 13.58 -4.63
CA ILE A 210 19.39 13.96 -3.19
C ILE A 210 19.34 15.48 -3.08
#